data_AF-A0BLA1-F1
#
_entry.id   AF-A0BLA1-F1
#
_cell.length_a   1.000
_cell.length_b   1.000
_cell.length_c   1.000
_cell.angle_alpha   90.00
_cell.angle_beta   90.00
_cell.angle_gamma   90.00
#
_symmetry.space_group_name_H-M   'P 1'
#
loop_
_entity.id
_entity.type
_entity.pdbx_description
1 polymer ?
#
loop_
_entity_poly.entity_id
_entity_poly.type
_entity_poly.pdbx_seq_one_letter_code
_entity_poly.pdbx_strand_id
1 'polypeptide(L)'
;MLVPTTDQVRNKNIITRLLSNKNAVLAVGLTGTGKTVLLNGVLLQMFEYTTMNIVFSAQTSSQKTQEMIESKLVKRSKNKMIPDGKKMIIFIDDLNMPRKDIYGSQPPLELIRQWMDYEGWFDRTNRELFKFILDIQFVSAMGPPGGGRAEISTRIQNKFHVINFVVLSDQQVKRIYQSILAYKFQEFEDEIKLLIEPIGQATYNLFQMVTNNFLPTPAKSHYVFNMRDISKVIQGVYQLDRLYCDNKMTVLRLWAHECLRVFHDRLISVEDRQLCKQLINDQLVSCLQTTIKECTNENEDDTVFANFMEESGGKYIEVTYNDRENLKKFLEEKLVQFNTENKSKAMNIVLFQEAVHYICKINRIINLGKGHGMLVGEGGAGRHSLTKLATHIAEYKSWQIEVSKNYRMKEFREDIKKWCEEAGFKGVSGTFIFSDNQIANEGFIEDINNILSVGEVPNLFSQKEDYPQIKDRVRKHYREENKLDKDAKIQDEDLIEYFFTRIQNNFHLMILMSKTGENLRNYCRMYPGLVNNTTMIWFMPWPEQALVEVANRYLLQLKLDDELTANIANAFLEQQKGSKNQKESTM
;
A
#
# COMPACT_ATOMS: atom_id res chain seq x y z
N MET A 1 13.99 6.98 -2.74
CA MET A 1 15.07 7.43 -3.66
C MET A 1 14.43 7.92 -4.95
N LEU A 2 14.92 9.03 -5.51
CA LEU A 2 14.46 9.62 -6.77
C LEU A 2 15.60 9.55 -7.79
N VAL A 3 15.38 8.96 -8.96
CA VAL A 3 16.35 9.00 -10.06
C VAL A 3 16.01 10.20 -10.95
N PRO A 4 16.88 11.22 -11.04
CA PRO A 4 16.57 12.46 -11.74
C PRO A 4 16.49 12.25 -13.25
N THR A 5 15.37 12.64 -13.87
CA THR A 5 15.21 12.72 -15.32
C THR A 5 15.27 14.16 -15.83
N THR A 6 15.45 14.36 -17.14
CA THR A 6 15.46 15.68 -17.78
C THR A 6 14.19 16.47 -17.49
N ASP A 7 13.03 15.82 -17.59
CA ASP A 7 11.74 16.47 -17.34
C ASP A 7 11.52 16.78 -15.86
N GLN A 8 12.00 15.91 -14.97
CA GLN A 8 11.98 16.18 -13.53
C GLN A 8 12.84 17.39 -13.18
N VAL A 9 14.06 17.50 -13.73
CA VAL A 9 14.93 18.65 -13.49
C VAL A 9 14.31 19.94 -14.02
N ARG A 10 13.70 19.90 -15.22
CA ARG A 10 12.99 21.05 -15.81
C ARG A 10 11.81 21.49 -14.95
N ASN A 11 10.91 20.55 -14.63
CA ASN A 11 9.71 20.84 -13.84
C ASN A 11 10.08 21.31 -12.43
N LYS A 12 11.08 20.68 -11.80
CA LYS A 12 11.63 21.11 -10.51
C LYS A 12 12.05 22.58 -10.55
N ASN A 13 12.86 22.97 -11.53
CA ASN A 13 13.33 24.36 -11.65
C ASN A 13 12.18 25.37 -11.83
N ILE A 14 11.18 25.05 -12.65
CA ILE A 14 10.01 25.92 -12.87
C ILE A 14 9.19 26.03 -11.57
N ILE A 15 8.88 24.90 -10.94
CA ILE A 15 8.08 24.85 -9.71
C ILE A 15 8.78 25.61 -8.59
N THR A 16 10.08 25.37 -8.37
CA THR A 16 10.86 26.08 -7.34
C THR A 16 10.82 27.60 -7.54
N ARG A 17 10.94 28.09 -8.78
CA ARG A 17 10.87 29.54 -9.07
C ARG A 17 9.48 30.11 -8.84
N LEU A 18 8.44 29.41 -9.26
CA LEU A 18 7.04 29.84 -9.01
C LEU A 18 6.75 29.89 -7.51
N LEU A 19 7.16 28.86 -6.78
CA LEU A 19 6.94 28.79 -5.34
C LEU A 19 7.70 29.90 -4.60
N SER A 20 8.95 30.17 -4.97
CA SER A 20 9.76 31.26 -4.39
C SER A 20 9.12 32.65 -4.61
N ASN A 21 8.38 32.82 -5.72
CA ASN A 21 7.64 34.04 -6.03
C ASN A 21 6.22 34.05 -5.44
N LYS A 22 5.87 33.11 -4.54
CA LYS A 22 4.56 32.96 -3.91
C LYS A 22 3.40 32.66 -4.88
N ASN A 23 3.70 32.11 -6.05
CA ASN A 23 2.68 31.74 -7.04
C ASN A 23 2.17 30.30 -6.79
N ALA A 24 0.85 30.10 -6.86
CA ALA A 24 0.26 28.77 -6.70
C ALA A 24 0.47 27.91 -7.95
N VAL A 25 0.78 26.62 -7.77
CA VAL A 25 1.09 25.69 -8.85
C VAL A 25 0.14 24.50 -8.86
N LEU A 26 -0.36 24.13 -10.04
CA LEU A 26 -1.18 22.94 -10.27
C LEU A 26 -0.47 21.98 -11.23
N ALA A 27 0.02 20.87 -10.71
CA ALA A 27 0.62 19.78 -11.48
C ALA A 27 -0.46 18.83 -12.01
N VAL A 28 -0.62 18.75 -13.32
CA VAL A 28 -1.63 17.89 -13.97
C VAL A 28 -0.93 16.78 -14.74
N GLY A 29 -1.40 15.54 -14.63
CA GLY A 29 -0.86 14.44 -15.44
C GLY A 29 -1.38 13.09 -14.99
N LEU A 30 -1.15 12.03 -15.78
CA LEU A 30 -1.63 10.68 -15.47
C LEU A 30 -1.09 10.15 -14.13
N THR A 31 -1.79 9.20 -13.49
CA THR A 31 -1.29 8.51 -12.29
C THR A 31 0.05 7.85 -12.61
N GLY A 32 1.04 7.96 -11.71
CA GLY A 32 2.36 7.34 -11.90
C GLY A 32 3.37 8.15 -12.70
N THR A 33 3.05 9.37 -13.14
CA THR A 33 3.99 10.32 -13.80
C THR A 33 5.00 11.00 -12.86
N GLY A 34 5.05 10.60 -11.59
CA GLY A 34 6.01 11.14 -10.62
C GLY A 34 5.65 12.52 -10.02
N LYS A 35 4.43 13.03 -10.22
CA LYS A 35 3.94 14.33 -9.69
C LYS A 35 4.21 14.52 -8.20
N THR A 36 3.58 13.68 -7.37
CA THR A 36 3.67 13.72 -5.90
C THR A 36 5.11 13.61 -5.42
N VAL A 37 5.90 12.74 -6.06
CA VAL A 37 7.30 12.50 -5.68
C VAL A 37 8.18 13.71 -6.01
N LEU A 38 7.97 14.35 -7.17
CA LEU A 38 8.69 15.56 -7.55
C LEU A 38 8.32 16.74 -6.64
N LEU A 39 7.03 16.94 -6.38
CA LEU A 39 6.54 18.02 -5.52
C LEU A 39 7.08 17.89 -4.11
N ASN A 40 6.97 16.72 -3.48
CA ASN A 40 7.57 16.47 -2.17
C ASN A 40 9.09 16.70 -2.19
N GLY A 41 9.78 16.26 -3.26
CA GLY A 41 11.22 16.51 -3.43
C GLY A 41 11.59 17.99 -3.57
N VAL A 42 10.74 18.82 -4.19
CA VAL A 42 10.91 20.28 -4.24
C VAL A 42 10.70 20.88 -2.85
N LEU A 43 9.61 20.50 -2.20
CA LEU A 43 9.20 21.06 -0.91
C LEU A 43 10.22 20.77 0.20
N LEU A 44 10.83 19.57 0.21
CA LEU A 44 11.91 19.21 1.13
C LEU A 44 13.16 20.12 0.98
N GLN A 45 13.34 20.77 -0.17
CA GLN A 45 14.48 21.68 -0.41
C GLN A 45 14.15 23.13 -0.08
N MET A 46 12.88 23.46 0.22
CA MET A 46 12.45 24.81 0.57
C MET A 46 12.50 25.00 2.09
N PHE A 47 13.71 25.00 2.67
CA PHE A 47 13.93 25.04 4.12
C PHE A 47 13.30 26.23 4.86
N GLU A 48 12.98 27.30 4.14
CA GLU A 48 12.27 28.49 4.63
C GLU A 48 10.78 28.25 4.92
N TYR A 49 10.25 27.11 4.46
CA TYR A 49 8.84 26.76 4.56
C TYR A 49 8.64 25.46 5.33
N THR A 50 7.56 25.41 6.12
CA THR A 50 7.00 24.16 6.65
C THR A 50 5.99 23.62 5.64
N THR A 51 5.90 22.29 5.51
CA THR A 51 5.06 21.65 4.49
C THR A 51 3.90 20.91 5.13
N MET A 52 2.71 21.00 4.55
CA MET A 52 1.54 20.22 4.94
C MET A 52 1.00 19.46 3.74
N ASN A 53 0.83 18.15 3.86
CA ASN A 53 0.26 17.31 2.80
C ASN A 53 -1.20 16.99 3.11
N ILE A 54 -2.08 17.20 2.14
CA ILE A 54 -3.51 16.87 2.20
C ILE A 54 -3.83 16.04 0.96
N VAL A 55 -4.52 14.91 1.13
CA VAL A 55 -5.00 14.09 0.02
C VAL A 55 -6.52 14.19 -0.01
N PHE A 56 -7.07 14.62 -1.14
CA PHE A 56 -8.51 14.69 -1.30
C PHE A 56 -9.10 13.32 -1.69
N SER A 57 -10.26 13.03 -1.11
CA SER A 57 -11.08 11.87 -1.40
C SER A 57 -12.46 12.31 -1.90
N ALA A 58 -13.26 11.35 -2.37
CA ALA A 58 -14.65 11.60 -2.77
C ALA A 58 -15.51 12.20 -1.64
N GLN A 59 -15.15 11.99 -0.37
CA GLN A 59 -15.91 12.44 0.81
C GLN A 59 -15.31 13.67 1.51
N THR A 60 -14.18 14.18 1.02
CA THR A 60 -13.56 15.34 1.63
C THR A 60 -14.50 16.54 1.53
N SER A 61 -14.84 17.13 2.67
CA SER A 61 -15.75 18.28 2.76
C SER A 61 -14.98 19.57 2.98
N SER A 62 -15.63 20.71 2.71
CA SER A 62 -15.03 22.02 3.00
C SER A 62 -14.78 22.22 4.49
N GLN A 63 -15.63 21.66 5.36
CA GLN A 63 -15.42 21.69 6.80
C GLN A 63 -14.16 20.91 7.20
N LYS A 64 -14.00 19.66 6.72
CA LYS A 64 -12.81 18.86 7.01
C LYS A 64 -11.53 19.55 6.51
N THR A 65 -11.57 20.10 5.31
CA THR A 65 -10.43 20.84 4.73
C THR A 65 -10.05 22.04 5.60
N GLN A 66 -11.04 22.82 6.04
CA GLN A 66 -10.82 23.95 6.94
C GLN A 66 -10.22 23.51 8.28
N GLU A 67 -10.76 22.46 8.90
CA GLU A 67 -10.27 21.92 10.17
C GLU A 67 -8.85 21.36 10.06
N MET A 68 -8.50 20.73 8.94
CA MET A 68 -7.14 20.25 8.68
C MET A 68 -6.16 21.42 8.58
N ILE A 69 -6.49 22.47 7.83
CA ILE A 69 -5.59 23.62 7.69
C ILE A 69 -5.49 24.38 9.02
N GLU A 70 -6.61 24.69 9.66
CA GLU A 70 -6.63 25.46 10.91
C GLU A 70 -5.90 24.74 12.07
N SER A 71 -5.82 23.40 12.07
CA SER A 71 -5.13 22.67 13.13
C SER A 71 -3.62 22.86 13.14
N LYS A 72 -3.03 23.30 12.02
CA LYS A 72 -1.60 23.60 11.86
C LYS A 72 -1.29 25.09 11.96
N LEU A 73 -2.29 25.90 12.33
CA LEU A 73 -2.16 27.34 12.47
C LEU A 73 -2.36 27.78 13.93
N VAL A 74 -1.65 28.84 14.31
CA VAL A 74 -1.75 29.49 15.61
C VAL A 74 -2.50 30.81 15.45
N LYS A 75 -3.34 31.13 16.43
CA LYS A 75 -4.03 32.42 16.50
C LYS A 75 -3.04 33.51 16.92
N ARG A 76 -2.82 34.50 16.05
CA ARG A 76 -1.99 35.70 16.35
C ARG A 76 -2.83 36.86 16.87
N SER A 77 -4.07 36.99 16.38
CA SER A 77 -5.06 37.97 16.84
C SER A 77 -6.47 37.37 16.73
N LYS A 78 -7.50 38.10 17.17
CA LYS A 78 -8.91 37.66 17.19
C LYS A 78 -9.38 37.13 15.82
N ASN A 79 -8.86 37.69 14.73
CA ASN A 79 -9.24 37.37 13.35
C ASN A 79 -8.08 36.90 12.47
N LYS A 80 -6.85 36.71 13.00
CA LYS A 80 -5.67 36.34 12.19
C LYS A 80 -5.05 35.05 12.68
N MET A 81 -4.84 34.11 11.77
CA MET A 81 -4.15 32.85 11.99
C MET A 81 -2.95 32.74 11.05
N ILE A 82 -1.84 32.23 11.58
CA ILE A 82 -0.58 32.01 10.84
C ILE A 82 0.02 30.67 11.23
N PRO A 83 0.87 30.07 10.40
CA PRO A 83 1.68 28.93 10.81
C PRO A 83 2.60 29.29 12.00
N ASP A 84 2.98 28.27 12.77
CA ASP A 84 3.94 28.46 13.86
C ASP A 84 5.37 28.54 13.28
N GLY A 85 6.06 29.66 13.52
CA GLY A 85 7.43 29.89 13.04
C GLY A 85 7.52 30.29 11.56
N LYS A 86 7.71 29.32 10.67
CA LYS A 86 8.00 29.54 9.24
C LYS A 86 6.72 29.73 8.42
N LYS A 87 6.85 30.25 7.19
CA LYS A 87 5.74 30.23 6.22
C LYS A 87 5.37 28.78 5.89
N MET A 88 4.14 28.52 5.44
CA MET A 88 3.69 27.17 5.14
C MET A 88 3.34 26.98 3.67
N ILE A 89 3.75 25.85 3.09
CA ILE A 89 3.24 25.39 1.80
C ILE A 89 2.32 24.20 2.04
N ILE A 90 1.08 24.32 1.58
CA ILE A 90 0.07 23.27 1.64
C ILE A 90 0.04 22.57 0.28
N PHE A 91 0.47 21.32 0.27
CA PHE A 91 0.37 20.44 -0.87
C PHE A 91 -0.93 19.65 -0.84
N ILE A 92 -1.76 19.81 -1.88
CA ILE A 92 -3.00 19.05 -2.06
C ILE A 92 -2.81 18.05 -3.19
N ASP A 93 -2.81 16.76 -2.87
CA ASP A 93 -2.85 15.69 -3.88
C ASP A 93 -4.30 15.33 -4.23
N ASP A 94 -4.49 14.84 -5.46
CA ASP A 94 -5.79 14.45 -6.01
C ASP A 94 -6.86 15.57 -5.90
N LEU A 95 -6.49 16.81 -6.22
CA LEU A 95 -7.35 18.03 -6.07
C LEU A 95 -8.76 17.87 -6.65
N ASN A 96 -8.94 17.06 -7.70
CA ASN A 96 -10.20 16.89 -8.41
C ASN A 96 -11.03 15.66 -7.99
N MET A 97 -10.68 15.02 -6.86
CA MET A 97 -11.44 13.90 -6.30
C MET A 97 -12.74 14.26 -5.55
N PRO A 98 -12.89 15.42 -4.87
CA PRO A 98 -14.09 15.69 -4.10
C PRO A 98 -15.36 15.62 -4.94
N ARG A 99 -16.41 14.97 -4.42
CA ARG A 99 -17.70 14.86 -5.13
C ARG A 99 -18.30 16.24 -5.38
N LYS A 100 -18.89 16.38 -6.57
CA LYS A 100 -19.74 17.52 -6.88
C LYS A 100 -21.02 17.43 -6.06
N ASP A 101 -21.48 18.58 -5.56
CA ASP A 101 -22.83 18.70 -5.00
C ASP A 101 -23.88 18.66 -6.11
N ILE A 102 -25.16 18.74 -5.73
CA ILE A 102 -26.30 18.75 -6.66
C ILE A 102 -26.26 19.93 -7.64
N TYR A 103 -25.49 20.98 -7.34
CA TYR A 103 -25.33 22.17 -8.19
C TYR A 103 -24.04 22.13 -9.01
N GLY A 104 -23.30 21.01 -8.98
CA GLY A 104 -22.06 20.83 -9.73
C GLY A 104 -20.82 21.47 -9.10
N SER A 105 -20.95 22.10 -7.93
CA SER A 105 -19.84 22.74 -7.21
C SER A 105 -19.06 21.71 -6.40
N GLN A 106 -17.78 21.96 -6.15
CA GLN A 106 -16.96 21.13 -5.26
C GLN A 106 -16.59 21.96 -4.03
N PRO A 107 -17.32 21.81 -2.89
CA PRO A 107 -17.17 22.71 -1.75
C PRO A 107 -15.74 22.86 -1.20
N PRO A 108 -14.88 21.82 -1.14
CA PRO A 108 -13.48 21.99 -0.71
C PRO A 108 -12.68 22.91 -1.63
N LEU A 109 -12.94 22.87 -2.93
CA LEU A 109 -12.24 23.66 -3.94
C LEU A 109 -12.71 25.12 -3.89
N GLU A 110 -14.00 25.34 -3.62
CA GLU A 110 -14.54 26.68 -3.43
C GLU A 110 -14.01 27.35 -2.15
N LEU A 111 -13.74 26.58 -1.09
CA LEU A 111 -13.06 27.09 0.10
C LEU A 111 -11.62 27.56 -0.22
N ILE A 112 -10.86 26.76 -0.98
CA ILE A 112 -9.51 27.13 -1.41
C ILE A 112 -9.58 28.36 -2.31
N ARG A 113 -10.54 28.42 -3.24
CA ARG A 113 -10.76 29.59 -4.09
C ARG A 113 -11.04 30.83 -3.26
N GLN A 114 -11.91 30.73 -2.25
CA GLN A 114 -12.22 31.82 -1.33
C GLN A 114 -10.95 32.33 -0.64
N TRP A 115 -10.10 31.42 -0.16
CA TRP A 115 -8.81 31.82 0.40
C TRP A 115 -7.91 32.51 -0.63
N MET A 116 -7.83 32.00 -1.85
CA MET A 116 -7.01 32.62 -2.92
C MET A 116 -7.51 34.00 -3.34
N ASP A 117 -8.79 34.31 -3.13
CA ASP A 117 -9.40 35.60 -3.42
C ASP A 117 -9.25 36.61 -2.25
N TYR A 118 -9.36 36.13 -1.01
CA TYR A 118 -9.55 36.99 0.17
C TYR A 118 -8.56 36.75 1.31
N GLU A 119 -7.59 35.83 1.15
CA GLU A 119 -6.61 35.40 2.16
C GLU A 119 -7.26 34.94 3.47
N GLY A 120 -8.45 34.33 3.38
CA GLY A 120 -9.20 33.92 4.55
C GLY A 120 -10.58 33.35 4.24
N TRP A 121 -11.30 32.97 5.28
CA TRP A 121 -12.67 32.46 5.21
C TRP A 121 -13.46 32.81 6.47
N PHE A 122 -14.79 32.75 6.37
CA PHE A 122 -15.68 32.98 7.51
C PHE A 122 -15.62 31.81 8.50
N ASP A 123 -15.71 32.14 9.78
CA ASP A 123 -15.90 31.14 10.82
C ASP A 123 -17.30 30.51 10.70
N ARG A 124 -17.36 29.19 10.82
CA ARG A 124 -18.61 28.44 10.65
C ARG A 124 -19.55 28.56 11.84
N THR A 125 -19.01 28.87 13.03
CA THR A 125 -19.79 29.06 14.27
C THR A 125 -20.19 30.52 14.47
N ASN A 126 -19.29 31.45 14.15
CA ASN A 126 -19.52 32.89 14.19
C ASN A 126 -19.42 33.48 12.78
N ARG A 127 -20.56 33.62 12.12
CA ARG A 127 -20.64 34.10 10.73
C ARG A 127 -20.17 35.55 10.54
N GLU A 128 -20.10 36.33 11.60
CA GLU A 128 -19.58 37.71 11.56
C GLU A 128 -18.05 37.76 11.59
N LEU A 129 -17.40 36.65 11.98
CA LEU A 129 -15.96 36.57 12.09
C LEU A 129 -15.34 36.07 10.79
N PHE A 130 -14.71 36.98 10.05
CA PHE A 130 -13.80 36.61 8.96
C PHE A 130 -12.40 36.30 9.53
N LYS A 131 -11.89 35.09 9.31
CA LYS A 131 -10.54 34.68 9.69
C LYS A 131 -9.60 34.87 8.53
N PHE A 132 -8.63 35.77 8.69
CA PHE A 132 -7.48 35.88 7.81
C PHE A 132 -6.49 34.76 8.10
N ILE A 133 -6.14 34.01 7.07
CA ILE A 133 -5.19 32.91 7.10
C ILE A 133 -3.98 33.35 6.29
N LEU A 134 -2.94 33.83 6.96
CA LEU A 134 -1.80 34.48 6.33
C LEU A 134 -0.59 33.54 6.30
N ASP A 135 0.42 33.91 5.51
CA ASP A 135 1.71 33.20 5.42
C ASP A 135 1.62 31.73 4.96
N ILE A 136 0.56 31.39 4.21
CA ILE A 136 0.42 30.09 3.54
C ILE A 136 0.45 30.23 2.01
N GLN A 137 0.76 29.13 1.32
CA GLN A 137 0.74 29.02 -0.13
C GLN A 137 0.27 27.63 -0.54
N PHE A 138 -0.39 27.52 -1.70
CA PHE A 138 -0.87 26.24 -2.22
C PHE A 138 -0.02 25.72 -3.37
N VAL A 139 0.25 24.42 -3.31
CA VAL A 139 0.67 23.61 -4.44
C VAL A 139 -0.28 22.43 -4.56
N SER A 140 -0.62 22.02 -5.76
CA SER A 140 -1.61 20.96 -5.94
C SER A 140 -1.24 20.02 -7.07
N ALA A 141 -1.71 18.78 -6.99
CA ALA A 141 -1.59 17.80 -8.06
C ALA A 141 -2.95 17.17 -8.36
N MET A 142 -3.20 16.84 -9.63
CA MET A 142 -4.39 16.07 -10.02
C MET A 142 -4.14 15.19 -11.25
N GLY A 143 -4.94 14.12 -11.34
CA GLY A 143 -5.09 13.33 -12.56
C GLY A 143 -6.08 13.98 -13.54
N PRO A 144 -6.06 13.62 -14.83
CA PRO A 144 -7.12 14.02 -15.74
C PRO A 144 -8.48 13.47 -15.27
N PRO A 145 -9.60 14.11 -15.68
CA PRO A 145 -10.94 13.63 -15.37
C PRO A 145 -11.17 12.19 -15.82
N GLY A 146 -11.93 11.42 -15.05
CA GLY A 146 -12.20 10.00 -15.30
C GLY A 146 -11.89 9.10 -14.10
N GLY A 147 -12.46 7.88 -14.08
CA GLY A 147 -12.18 6.89 -13.03
C GLY A 147 -12.60 7.27 -11.61
N GLY A 148 -13.45 8.29 -11.43
CA GLY A 148 -13.81 8.86 -10.13
C GLY A 148 -13.38 10.33 -9.97
N ARG A 149 -12.44 10.80 -10.80
CA ARG A 149 -11.98 12.19 -10.83
C ARG A 149 -12.94 13.07 -11.64
N ALA A 150 -13.26 14.24 -11.11
CA ALA A 150 -14.15 15.19 -11.75
C ALA A 150 -13.39 16.29 -12.53
N GLU A 151 -14.09 16.96 -13.44
CA GLU A 151 -13.63 18.23 -14.00
C GLU A 151 -13.79 19.36 -12.96
N ILE A 152 -12.70 20.07 -12.68
CA ILE A 152 -12.69 21.23 -11.78
C ILE A 152 -13.27 22.47 -12.47
N SER A 153 -13.73 23.44 -11.68
CA SER A 153 -14.23 24.70 -12.24
C SER A 153 -13.09 25.54 -12.84
N THR A 154 -13.36 26.24 -13.93
CA THR A 154 -12.40 27.18 -14.54
C THR A 154 -12.01 28.30 -13.56
N ARG A 155 -12.91 28.64 -12.64
CA ARG A 155 -12.70 29.66 -11.60
C ARG A 155 -11.56 29.32 -10.65
N ILE A 156 -11.47 28.07 -10.18
CA ILE A 156 -10.35 27.63 -9.35
C ILE A 156 -9.10 27.39 -10.22
N GLN A 157 -9.25 26.84 -11.43
CA GLN A 157 -8.13 26.59 -12.33
C GLN A 157 -7.35 27.87 -12.66
N ASN A 158 -8.05 28.99 -12.87
CA ASN A 158 -7.45 30.31 -13.15
C ASN A 158 -6.60 30.87 -11.99
N LYS A 159 -6.64 30.26 -10.80
CA LYS A 159 -5.82 30.66 -9.65
C LYS A 159 -4.46 29.96 -9.59
N PHE A 160 -4.20 29.01 -10.49
CA PHE A 160 -2.97 28.23 -10.49
C PHE A 160 -2.20 28.40 -11.79
N HIS A 161 -0.87 28.34 -11.69
CA HIS A 161 -0.01 28.04 -12.83
C HIS A 161 -0.07 26.54 -13.11
N VAL A 162 -0.67 26.17 -14.24
CA VAL A 162 -0.84 24.77 -14.63
C VAL A 162 0.41 24.24 -15.30
N ILE A 163 0.98 23.16 -14.77
CA ILE A 163 2.14 22.47 -15.33
C ILE A 163 1.71 21.04 -15.70
N ASN A 164 1.82 20.70 -16.98
CA ASN A 164 1.51 19.37 -17.47
C ASN A 164 2.72 18.44 -17.30
N PHE A 165 2.51 17.36 -16.54
CA PHE A 165 3.44 16.26 -16.36
C PHE A 165 3.15 15.20 -17.43
N VAL A 166 4.03 15.18 -18.43
CA VAL A 166 3.99 14.21 -19.50
C VAL A 166 4.34 12.81 -18.99
N VAL A 167 3.87 11.80 -19.72
CA VAL A 167 4.30 10.41 -19.49
C VAL A 167 5.79 10.32 -19.80
N LEU A 168 6.53 9.65 -18.92
CA LEU A 168 7.96 9.41 -19.10
C LEU A 168 8.18 8.56 -20.34
N SER A 169 9.26 8.84 -21.09
CA SER A 169 9.61 7.98 -22.23
C SER A 169 10.04 6.60 -21.75
N ASP A 170 9.83 5.58 -22.58
CA ASP A 170 10.20 4.19 -22.32
C ASP A 170 11.66 4.08 -21.86
N GLN A 171 12.56 4.85 -22.48
CA GLN A 171 13.98 4.88 -22.14
C GLN A 171 14.24 5.51 -20.76
N GLN A 172 13.50 6.57 -20.39
CA GLN A 172 13.61 7.17 -19.07
C GLN A 172 13.13 6.20 -17.98
N VAL A 173 12.01 5.49 -18.22
CA VAL A 173 11.51 4.50 -17.27
C VAL A 173 12.52 3.39 -17.03
N LYS A 174 13.06 2.81 -18.10
CA LYS A 174 14.09 1.75 -18.00
C LYS A 174 15.30 2.25 -17.23
N ARG A 175 15.81 3.44 -17.55
CA ARG A 175 16.96 4.06 -16.88
C ARG A 175 16.72 4.22 -15.37
N ILE A 176 15.53 4.63 -14.96
CA ILE A 176 15.19 4.79 -13.53
C ILE A 176 15.37 3.46 -12.79
N TYR A 177 14.75 2.39 -13.28
CA TYR A 177 14.76 1.10 -12.57
C TYR A 177 16.09 0.35 -12.72
N GLN A 178 16.75 0.46 -13.87
CA GLN A 178 18.11 -0.05 -14.06
C GLN A 178 19.11 0.63 -13.11
N SER A 179 18.97 1.93 -12.86
CA SER A 179 19.85 2.64 -11.90
C SER A 179 19.64 2.14 -10.46
N ILE A 180 18.40 1.83 -10.07
CA ILE A 180 18.09 1.28 -8.75
C ILE A 180 18.66 -0.13 -8.60
N LEU A 181 18.50 -0.99 -9.61
CA LEU A 181 19.09 -2.33 -9.64
C LEU A 181 20.62 -2.26 -9.64
N ALA A 182 21.20 -1.34 -10.41
CA ALA A 182 22.65 -1.15 -10.46
C ALA A 182 23.22 -0.82 -9.08
N TYR A 183 22.55 0.03 -8.30
CA TYR A 183 22.94 0.31 -6.92
C TYR A 183 22.89 -0.94 -6.04
N LYS A 184 21.85 -1.77 -6.17
CA LYS A 184 21.74 -3.02 -5.41
C LYS A 184 22.82 -4.04 -5.77
N PHE A 185 23.08 -4.21 -7.07
CA PHE A 185 23.98 -5.24 -7.59
C PHE A 185 25.46 -4.83 -7.57
N GLN A 186 25.81 -3.65 -7.04
CA GLN A 186 27.23 -3.25 -6.87
C GLN A 186 28.02 -4.27 -6.05
N GLU A 187 27.38 -4.88 -5.04
CA GLU A 187 27.98 -5.82 -4.11
C GLU A 187 27.96 -7.29 -4.59
N PHE A 188 27.37 -7.57 -5.76
CA PHE A 188 27.21 -8.91 -6.31
C PHE A 188 28.31 -9.24 -7.34
N GLU A 189 28.35 -10.50 -7.78
CA GLU A 189 29.26 -10.95 -8.83
C GLU A 189 28.94 -10.32 -10.20
N ASP A 190 29.94 -10.27 -11.08
CA ASP A 190 29.80 -9.59 -12.37
C ASP A 190 28.76 -10.27 -13.28
N GLU A 191 28.56 -11.58 -13.17
CA GLU A 191 27.50 -12.29 -13.91
C GLU A 191 26.10 -11.74 -13.57
N ILE A 192 25.86 -11.40 -12.30
CA ILE A 192 24.57 -10.83 -11.85
C ILE A 192 24.45 -9.38 -12.30
N LYS A 193 25.55 -8.62 -12.34
CA LYS A 193 25.53 -7.23 -12.84
C LYS A 193 25.13 -7.17 -14.33
N LEU A 194 25.49 -8.18 -15.12
CA LEU A 194 25.05 -8.26 -16.53
C LEU A 194 23.52 -8.41 -16.68
N LEU A 195 22.79 -8.79 -15.61
CA LEU A 195 21.33 -8.90 -15.64
C LEU A 195 20.59 -7.57 -15.43
N ILE A 196 21.29 -6.49 -15.02
CA ILE A 196 20.65 -5.19 -14.70
C ILE A 196 19.81 -4.69 -15.88
N GLU A 197 20.42 -4.63 -17.07
CA GLU A 197 19.76 -4.13 -18.27
C GLU A 197 18.64 -5.07 -18.74
N PRO A 198 18.87 -6.39 -18.92
CA PRO A 198 17.83 -7.36 -19.25
C PRO A 198 16.63 -7.37 -18.31
N ILE A 199 16.84 -7.35 -16.99
CA ILE A 199 15.76 -7.36 -15.99
C ILE A 199 14.95 -6.06 -16.08
N GLY A 200 15.63 -4.91 -16.17
CA GLY A 200 14.94 -3.62 -16.32
C GLY A 200 14.09 -3.55 -17.58
N GLN A 201 14.61 -4.08 -18.69
CA GLN A 201 13.91 -4.16 -19.97
C GLN A 201 12.72 -5.13 -19.92
N ALA A 202 12.92 -6.36 -19.42
CA ALA A 202 11.89 -7.39 -19.28
C ALA A 202 10.74 -6.91 -18.40
N THR A 203 11.04 -6.29 -17.26
CA THR A 203 10.04 -5.77 -16.32
C THR A 203 9.18 -4.68 -16.97
N TYR A 204 9.80 -3.78 -17.72
CA TYR A 204 9.09 -2.69 -18.39
C TYR A 204 8.21 -3.19 -19.54
N ASN A 205 8.75 -4.08 -20.38
CA ASN A 205 7.99 -4.71 -21.46
C ASN A 205 6.78 -5.48 -20.92
N LEU A 206 6.99 -6.29 -19.87
CA LEU A 206 5.91 -7.02 -19.20
C LEU A 206 4.85 -6.05 -18.70
N PHE A 207 5.24 -4.95 -18.05
CA PHE A 207 4.30 -3.94 -17.59
C PHE A 207 3.46 -3.35 -18.72
N GLN A 208 4.07 -3.02 -19.87
CA GLN A 208 3.33 -2.54 -21.04
C GLN A 208 2.34 -3.60 -21.55
N MET A 209 2.78 -4.86 -21.68
CA MET A 209 1.93 -5.96 -22.13
C MET A 209 0.75 -6.21 -21.16
N VAL A 210 1.00 -6.25 -19.85
CA VAL A 210 -0.02 -6.40 -18.82
C VAL A 210 -1.03 -5.26 -18.88
N THR A 211 -0.55 -4.02 -18.99
CA THR A 211 -1.43 -2.83 -19.04
C THR A 211 -2.32 -2.83 -20.29
N ASN A 212 -1.82 -3.33 -21.42
CA ASN A 212 -2.58 -3.37 -22.67
C ASN A 212 -3.58 -4.54 -22.73
N ASN A 213 -3.24 -5.70 -22.15
CA ASN A 213 -4.10 -6.89 -22.18
C ASN A 213 -5.16 -6.88 -21.07
N PHE A 214 -4.85 -6.36 -19.88
CA PHE A 214 -5.73 -6.42 -18.71
C PHE A 214 -6.36 -5.06 -18.41
N LEU A 215 -7.37 -4.70 -19.20
CA LEU A 215 -8.08 -3.44 -19.04
C LEU A 215 -9.14 -3.48 -17.92
N PRO A 216 -9.36 -2.36 -17.21
CA PRO A 216 -10.36 -2.29 -16.16
C PRO A 216 -11.77 -2.32 -16.74
N THR A 217 -12.58 -3.27 -16.29
CA THR A 217 -14.02 -3.37 -16.59
C THR A 217 -14.85 -3.22 -15.31
N PRO A 218 -16.19 -3.06 -15.36
CA PRO A 218 -17.00 -3.03 -14.15
C PRO A 218 -16.78 -4.24 -13.22
N ALA A 219 -16.60 -5.44 -13.79
CA ALA A 219 -16.27 -6.66 -13.05
C ALA A 219 -14.81 -6.72 -12.58
N LYS A 220 -13.88 -6.13 -13.36
CA LYS A 220 -12.42 -6.13 -13.12
C LYS A 220 -11.90 -4.73 -12.80
N SER A 221 -12.61 -3.98 -11.95
CA SER A 221 -12.33 -2.56 -11.71
C SER A 221 -10.98 -2.26 -11.07
N HIS A 222 -10.36 -3.26 -10.46
CA HIS A 222 -9.03 -3.20 -9.84
C HIS A 222 -7.88 -3.50 -10.82
N TYR A 223 -8.16 -3.78 -12.10
CA TYR A 223 -7.14 -4.01 -13.13
C TYR A 223 -6.57 -2.67 -13.62
N VAL A 224 -6.02 -1.92 -12.67
CA VAL A 224 -5.37 -0.65 -12.92
C VAL A 224 -3.91 -0.84 -12.58
N PHE A 225 -3.09 -0.87 -13.63
CA PHE A 225 -1.65 -1.00 -13.50
C PHE A 225 -1.00 0.35 -13.71
N ASN A 226 0.00 0.66 -12.88
CA ASN A 226 0.76 1.90 -13.01
C ASN A 226 2.23 1.69 -12.66
N MET A 227 3.02 2.75 -12.80
CA MET A 227 4.47 2.72 -12.56
C MET A 227 4.87 2.23 -11.16
N ARG A 228 4.00 2.34 -10.15
CA ARG A 228 4.26 1.79 -8.80
C ARG A 228 4.32 0.26 -8.82
N ASP A 229 3.66 -0.41 -9.76
CA ASP A 229 3.72 -1.86 -9.89
C ASP A 229 5.12 -2.31 -10.35
N ILE A 230 5.75 -1.58 -11.27
CA ILE A 230 7.18 -1.81 -11.58
C ILE A 230 8.04 -1.59 -10.32
N SER A 231 7.77 -0.53 -9.56
CA SER A 231 8.49 -0.28 -8.31
C SER A 231 8.35 -1.44 -7.32
N LYS A 232 7.17 -2.07 -7.21
CA LYS A 232 6.94 -3.24 -6.33
C LYS A 232 7.74 -4.47 -6.78
N VAL A 233 7.82 -4.74 -8.09
CA VAL A 233 8.65 -5.85 -8.62
C VAL A 233 10.12 -5.61 -8.28
N ILE A 234 10.62 -4.42 -8.59
CA ILE A 234 12.03 -4.06 -8.32
C ILE A 234 12.31 -4.04 -6.81
N GLN A 235 11.37 -3.60 -5.97
CA GLN A 235 11.50 -3.63 -4.51
C GLN A 235 11.59 -5.06 -3.97
N GLY A 236 10.86 -6.01 -4.55
CA GLY A 236 10.99 -7.43 -4.22
C GLY A 236 12.34 -8.00 -4.62
N VAL A 237 12.80 -7.73 -5.84
CA VAL A 237 14.17 -8.11 -6.29
C VAL A 237 15.24 -7.47 -5.41
N TYR A 238 15.01 -6.26 -4.89
CA TYR A 238 15.92 -5.57 -3.99
C TYR A 238 16.12 -6.29 -2.65
N GLN A 239 15.23 -7.23 -2.27
CA GLN A 239 15.37 -8.02 -1.05
C GLN A 239 16.45 -9.11 -1.12
N LEU A 240 17.02 -9.38 -2.30
CA LEU A 240 18.13 -10.33 -2.45
C LEU A 240 19.27 -10.06 -1.47
N ASP A 241 19.78 -11.12 -0.87
CA ASP A 241 20.98 -11.08 -0.07
C ASP A 241 22.12 -11.78 -0.83
N ARG A 242 23.27 -11.12 -0.95
CA ARG A 242 24.42 -11.64 -1.70
C ARG A 242 24.96 -12.96 -1.15
N LEU A 243 24.76 -13.24 0.14
CA LEU A 243 25.25 -14.46 0.78
C LEU A 243 24.41 -15.69 0.43
N TYR A 244 23.15 -15.47 0.03
CA TYR A 244 22.17 -16.51 -0.24
C TYR A 244 21.78 -16.57 -1.73
N CYS A 245 22.33 -15.69 -2.55
CA CYS A 245 22.12 -15.64 -3.98
C CYS A 245 23.48 -15.67 -4.67
N ASP A 246 23.91 -16.89 -5.01
CA ASP A 246 25.22 -17.20 -5.57
C ASP A 246 25.20 -17.40 -7.09
N ASN A 247 24.02 -17.45 -7.71
CA ASN A 247 23.89 -17.78 -9.12
C ASN A 247 22.85 -16.93 -9.87
N LYS A 248 23.07 -16.81 -11.18
CA LYS A 248 22.17 -16.11 -12.12
C LYS A 248 20.73 -16.65 -12.06
N MET A 249 20.55 -17.96 -11.97
CA MET A 249 19.23 -18.59 -12.02
C MET A 249 18.35 -18.14 -10.85
N THR A 250 18.87 -18.08 -9.62
CA THR A 250 18.13 -17.63 -8.44
C THR A 250 17.62 -16.19 -8.60
N VAL A 251 18.39 -15.31 -9.23
CA VAL A 251 17.95 -13.94 -9.55
C VAL A 251 16.77 -13.97 -10.53
N LEU A 252 16.84 -14.80 -11.57
CA LEU A 252 15.77 -14.96 -12.57
C LEU A 252 14.50 -15.57 -11.96
N ARG A 253 14.66 -16.56 -11.06
CA ARG A 253 13.58 -17.17 -10.29
C ARG A 253 12.86 -16.18 -9.40
N LEU A 254 13.62 -15.34 -8.69
CA LEU A 254 13.05 -14.28 -7.88
C LEU A 254 12.36 -13.24 -8.76
N TRP A 255 12.95 -12.83 -9.88
CA TRP A 255 12.28 -11.90 -10.78
C TRP A 255 10.93 -12.44 -11.27
N ALA A 256 10.88 -13.70 -11.70
CA ALA A 256 9.64 -14.35 -12.10
C ALA A 256 8.63 -14.43 -10.94
N HIS A 257 9.10 -14.78 -9.73
CA HIS A 257 8.29 -14.76 -8.50
C HIS A 257 7.63 -13.39 -8.31
N GLU A 258 8.43 -12.33 -8.34
CA GLU A 258 8.00 -10.97 -8.07
C GLU A 258 7.01 -10.45 -9.12
N CYS A 259 7.20 -10.82 -10.39
CA CYS A 259 6.20 -10.58 -11.44
C CYS A 259 4.87 -11.27 -11.15
N LEU A 260 4.88 -12.52 -10.66
CA LEU A 260 3.66 -13.24 -10.28
C LEU A 260 2.97 -12.56 -9.07
N ARG A 261 3.73 -12.15 -8.06
CA ARG A 261 3.17 -11.49 -6.85
C ARG A 261 2.54 -10.13 -7.15
N VAL A 262 3.07 -9.38 -8.11
CA VAL A 262 2.58 -8.03 -8.43
C VAL A 262 1.45 -8.03 -9.46
N PHE A 263 1.60 -8.82 -10.53
CA PHE A 263 0.68 -8.82 -11.67
C PHE A 263 -0.33 -9.97 -11.59
N HIS A 264 0.14 -11.22 -11.48
CA HIS A 264 -0.72 -12.40 -11.55
C HIS A 264 -1.67 -12.51 -10.35
N ASP A 265 -1.21 -12.24 -9.12
CA ASP A 265 -2.01 -12.39 -7.90
C ASP A 265 -3.19 -11.39 -7.80
N ARG A 266 -3.17 -10.33 -8.62
CA ARG A 266 -4.27 -9.37 -8.79
C ARG A 266 -5.39 -9.90 -9.70
N LEU A 267 -5.08 -10.87 -10.57
CA LEU A 267 -6.01 -11.37 -11.58
C LEU A 267 -7.00 -12.37 -10.97
N ILE A 268 -8.20 -12.43 -11.55
CA ILE A 268 -9.35 -13.15 -10.99
C ILE A 268 -9.73 -14.38 -11.79
N SER A 269 -9.60 -14.33 -13.12
CA SER A 269 -10.00 -15.43 -13.99
C SER A 269 -8.81 -16.35 -14.29
N VAL A 270 -9.10 -17.61 -14.58
CA VAL A 270 -8.07 -18.60 -14.87
C VAL A 270 -7.38 -18.27 -16.19
N GLU A 271 -8.14 -17.78 -17.17
CA GLU A 271 -7.65 -17.39 -18.49
C GLU A 271 -6.69 -16.20 -18.38
N ASP A 272 -7.07 -15.15 -17.63
CA ASP A 272 -6.22 -13.97 -17.43
C ASP A 272 -4.90 -14.37 -16.74
N ARG A 273 -4.98 -15.25 -15.74
CA ARG A 273 -3.82 -15.77 -15.00
C ARG A 273 -2.88 -16.58 -15.90
N GLN A 274 -3.43 -17.47 -16.72
CA GLN A 274 -2.65 -18.24 -17.70
C GLN A 274 -1.99 -17.33 -18.73
N LEU A 275 -2.72 -16.36 -19.27
CA LEU A 275 -2.16 -15.36 -20.19
C LEU A 275 -1.04 -14.57 -19.52
N CYS A 276 -1.21 -14.15 -18.26
CA CYS A 276 -0.17 -13.45 -17.52
C CYS A 276 1.10 -14.30 -17.35
N LYS A 277 0.96 -15.60 -17.06
CA LYS A 277 2.12 -16.53 -17.01
C LYS A 277 2.81 -16.65 -18.37
N GLN A 278 2.05 -16.69 -19.47
CA GLN A 278 2.61 -16.72 -20.82
C GLN A 278 3.40 -15.44 -21.12
N LEU A 279 2.84 -14.26 -20.81
CA LEU A 279 3.53 -12.98 -21.00
C LEU A 279 4.84 -12.89 -20.19
N ILE A 280 4.85 -13.44 -18.96
CA ILE A 280 6.08 -13.55 -18.15
C ILE A 280 7.09 -14.48 -18.83
N ASN A 281 6.65 -15.64 -19.30
CA ASN A 281 7.51 -16.59 -20.02
C ASN A 281 8.10 -15.97 -21.30
N ASP A 282 7.32 -15.20 -22.05
CA ASP A 282 7.81 -14.53 -23.26
C ASP A 282 8.93 -13.52 -22.95
N GLN A 283 8.86 -12.84 -21.81
CA GLN A 283 9.94 -11.95 -21.36
C GLN A 283 11.15 -12.73 -20.82
N LEU A 284 10.95 -13.87 -20.15
CA LEU A 284 12.05 -14.77 -19.77
C LEU A 284 12.82 -15.24 -21.01
N VAL A 285 12.11 -15.67 -22.05
CA VAL A 285 12.74 -16.18 -23.28
C VAL A 285 13.42 -15.06 -24.06
N SER A 286 12.72 -13.95 -24.31
CA SER A 286 13.21 -12.89 -25.19
C SER A 286 14.32 -12.04 -24.57
N CYS A 287 14.23 -11.72 -23.28
CA CYS A 287 15.15 -10.79 -22.62
C CYS A 287 16.18 -11.50 -21.72
N LEU A 288 15.79 -12.62 -21.08
CA LEU A 288 16.58 -13.26 -20.03
C LEU A 288 17.16 -14.62 -20.43
N GLN A 289 16.86 -15.08 -21.65
CA GLN A 289 17.36 -16.33 -22.25
C GLN A 289 17.09 -17.57 -21.40
N THR A 290 15.92 -17.64 -20.76
CA THR A 290 15.48 -18.78 -19.94
C THR A 290 13.97 -18.99 -20.13
N THR A 291 13.40 -20.03 -19.51
CA THR A 291 11.95 -20.28 -19.55
C THR A 291 11.36 -20.27 -18.15
N ILE A 292 10.05 -20.04 -18.07
CA ILE A 292 9.34 -20.12 -16.77
C ILE A 292 9.50 -21.49 -16.13
N LYS A 293 9.60 -22.57 -16.92
CA LYS A 293 9.80 -23.94 -16.44
C LYS A 293 11.17 -24.15 -15.82
N GLU A 294 12.22 -23.53 -16.36
CA GLU A 294 13.55 -23.56 -15.74
C GLU A 294 13.56 -22.79 -14.41
N CYS A 295 12.75 -21.73 -14.33
CA CYS A 295 12.58 -20.94 -13.11
C CYS A 295 11.72 -21.63 -12.04
N THR A 296 10.66 -22.34 -12.40
CA THR A 296 9.75 -22.99 -11.45
C THR A 296 10.07 -24.46 -11.19
N ASN A 297 10.97 -25.07 -11.97
CA ASN A 297 11.15 -26.52 -12.09
C ASN A 297 9.98 -27.19 -12.84
N GLU A 298 10.23 -28.32 -13.53
CA GLU A 298 9.30 -28.93 -14.50
C GLU A 298 7.92 -29.29 -13.94
N ASN A 299 7.82 -29.54 -12.63
CA ASN A 299 6.60 -29.98 -11.96
C ASN A 299 5.89 -28.86 -11.19
N GLU A 300 6.36 -27.61 -11.23
CA GLU A 300 5.74 -26.52 -10.48
C GLU A 300 5.26 -25.37 -11.34
N ASP A 301 4.19 -24.77 -10.84
CA ASP A 301 3.50 -23.64 -11.45
C ASP A 301 3.92 -22.28 -10.87
N ASP A 302 4.66 -22.28 -9.76
CA ASP A 302 4.98 -21.08 -8.98
C ASP A 302 6.21 -21.31 -8.08
N THR A 303 7.10 -20.30 -7.99
CA THR A 303 8.23 -20.29 -7.07
C THR A 303 7.80 -19.78 -5.69
N VAL A 304 8.45 -20.25 -4.62
CA VAL A 304 8.17 -19.81 -3.25
C VAL A 304 9.43 -19.21 -2.65
N PHE A 305 9.28 -18.02 -2.07
CA PHE A 305 10.33 -17.35 -1.32
C PHE A 305 9.81 -17.01 0.08
N ALA A 306 10.65 -17.20 1.08
CA ALA A 306 10.32 -17.00 2.49
C ALA A 306 11.53 -16.45 3.25
N ASN A 307 11.28 -15.84 4.41
CA ASN A 307 12.30 -15.22 5.25
C ASN A 307 12.24 -15.63 6.73
N PHE A 308 11.46 -16.67 7.03
CA PHE A 308 11.16 -17.07 8.40
C PHE A 308 11.57 -18.51 8.72
N MET A 309 12.09 -19.25 7.75
CA MET A 309 12.69 -20.56 8.01
C MET A 309 14.03 -20.36 8.72
N GLU A 310 14.42 -21.27 9.60
CA GLU A 310 15.67 -21.14 10.38
C GLU A 310 16.89 -20.92 9.47
N GLU A 311 16.95 -21.66 8.36
CA GLU A 311 17.99 -21.59 7.34
C GLU A 311 18.10 -20.21 6.68
N SER A 312 17.01 -19.44 6.69
CA SER A 312 16.98 -18.11 6.08
C SER A 312 17.68 -17.04 6.91
N GLY A 313 17.86 -17.25 8.22
CA GLY A 313 18.44 -16.21 9.10
C GLY A 313 17.70 -14.86 9.04
N GLY A 314 16.40 -14.87 8.72
CA GLY A 314 15.61 -13.65 8.51
C GLY A 314 15.71 -13.05 7.10
N LYS A 315 16.41 -13.69 6.17
CA LYS A 315 16.64 -13.21 4.79
C LYS A 315 15.63 -13.80 3.82
N TYR A 316 15.26 -13.03 2.81
CA TYR A 316 14.30 -13.48 1.81
C TYR A 316 14.98 -14.41 0.79
N ILE A 317 14.76 -15.72 0.94
CA ILE A 317 15.44 -16.77 0.16
C ILE A 317 14.44 -17.70 -0.53
N GLU A 318 14.90 -18.39 -1.56
CA GLU A 318 14.14 -19.41 -2.27
C GLU A 318 13.86 -20.61 -1.36
N VAL A 319 12.62 -21.08 -1.32
CA VAL A 319 12.26 -22.36 -0.70
C VAL A 319 12.25 -23.41 -1.80
N THR A 320 13.23 -24.30 -1.78
CA THR A 320 13.35 -25.35 -2.80
C THR A 320 12.21 -26.36 -2.69
N TYR A 321 11.95 -27.12 -3.76
CA TYR A 321 10.91 -28.14 -3.75
C TYR A 321 11.07 -29.15 -2.60
N ASN A 322 12.30 -29.59 -2.35
CA ASN A 322 12.61 -30.57 -1.29
C ASN A 322 12.30 -30.00 0.11
N ASP A 323 12.35 -28.68 0.26
CA ASP A 323 12.12 -28.01 1.54
C ASP A 323 10.66 -27.59 1.74
N ARG A 324 9.77 -27.79 0.75
CA ARG A 324 8.34 -27.44 0.88
C ARG A 324 7.63 -28.23 1.96
N GLU A 325 8.00 -29.50 2.16
CA GLU A 325 7.47 -30.29 3.27
C GLU A 325 7.94 -29.76 4.62
N ASN A 326 9.22 -29.35 4.71
CA ASN A 326 9.79 -28.74 5.91
C ASN A 326 9.12 -27.40 6.21
N LEU A 327 8.87 -26.58 5.18
CA LEU A 327 8.08 -25.35 5.29
C LEU A 327 6.68 -25.63 5.85
N LYS A 328 5.97 -26.64 5.33
CA LYS A 328 4.64 -27.02 5.83
C LYS A 328 4.69 -27.42 7.31
N LYS A 329 5.65 -28.28 7.70
CA LYS A 329 5.85 -28.71 9.10
C LYS A 329 6.13 -27.52 10.01
N PHE A 330 7.04 -26.63 9.62
CA PHE A 330 7.34 -25.40 10.36
C PHE A 330 6.09 -24.53 10.57
N LEU A 331 5.26 -24.36 9.54
CA LEU A 331 4.02 -23.59 9.65
C LEU A 331 2.99 -24.25 10.58
N GLU A 332 2.93 -25.59 10.58
CA GLU A 332 2.09 -26.35 11.52
C GLU A 332 2.56 -26.19 12.97
N GLU A 333 3.87 -26.24 13.21
CA GLU A 333 4.46 -25.97 14.53
C GLU A 333 4.15 -24.55 15.01
N LYS A 334 4.29 -23.54 14.13
CA LYS A 334 3.91 -22.15 14.44
C LYS A 334 2.42 -21.99 14.72
N LEU A 335 1.56 -22.75 14.05
CA LEU A 335 0.12 -22.76 14.36
C LEU A 335 -0.16 -23.37 15.74
N VAL A 336 0.54 -24.43 16.12
CA VAL A 336 0.45 -25.02 17.46
C VAL A 336 0.93 -24.01 18.51
N GLN A 337 2.08 -23.39 18.30
CA GLN A 337 2.61 -22.33 19.17
C GLN A 337 1.59 -21.21 19.37
N PHE A 338 1.03 -20.69 18.28
CA PHE A 338 -0.01 -19.66 18.32
C PHE A 338 -1.21 -20.08 19.19
N ASN A 339 -1.69 -21.31 19.01
CA ASN A 339 -2.84 -21.84 19.73
C ASN A 339 -2.54 -22.07 21.23
N THR A 340 -1.31 -22.43 21.57
CA THR A 340 -0.85 -22.56 22.96
C THR A 340 -0.79 -21.21 23.67
N GLU A 341 -0.28 -20.19 22.99
CA GLU A 341 -0.20 -18.82 23.52
C GLU A 341 -1.59 -18.15 23.59
N ASN A 342 -2.46 -18.43 22.63
CA ASN A 342 -3.77 -17.80 22.48
C ASN A 342 -4.93 -18.78 22.69
N LYS A 343 -4.97 -19.47 23.84
CA LYS A 343 -5.97 -20.53 24.11
C LYS A 343 -7.43 -20.12 23.87
N SER A 344 -7.79 -18.86 24.17
CA SER A 344 -9.16 -18.34 23.98
C SER A 344 -9.50 -17.97 22.54
N LYS A 345 -8.49 -17.83 21.67
CA LYS A 345 -8.61 -17.45 20.25
C LYS A 345 -7.93 -18.47 19.33
N ALA A 346 -7.90 -19.73 19.76
CA ALA A 346 -7.27 -20.82 19.01
C ALA A 346 -7.92 -20.95 17.63
N MET A 347 -7.08 -21.11 16.60
CA MET A 347 -7.48 -21.26 15.22
C MET A 347 -7.30 -22.73 14.81
N ASN A 348 -8.38 -23.34 14.31
CA ASN A 348 -8.33 -24.65 13.70
C ASN A 348 -8.21 -24.48 12.18
N ILE A 349 -6.98 -24.30 11.69
CA ILE A 349 -6.67 -24.10 10.27
C ILE A 349 -6.05 -25.38 9.73
N VAL A 350 -6.52 -25.83 8.57
CA VAL A 350 -5.86 -26.87 7.80
C VAL A 350 -4.87 -26.22 6.83
N LEU A 351 -3.59 -26.54 6.93
CA LEU A 351 -2.52 -25.98 6.11
C LEU A 351 -2.29 -26.82 4.84
N PHE A 352 -3.24 -26.77 3.93
CA PHE A 352 -3.07 -27.32 2.57
C PHE A 352 -2.16 -26.42 1.72
N GLN A 353 -1.74 -26.89 0.55
CA GLN A 353 -0.69 -26.24 -0.27
C GLN A 353 -0.98 -24.76 -0.59
N GLU A 354 -2.19 -24.40 -1.00
CA GLU A 354 -2.51 -22.99 -1.29
C GLU A 354 -2.53 -22.13 -0.02
N ALA A 355 -2.92 -22.69 1.14
CA ALA A 355 -2.88 -21.97 2.40
C ALA A 355 -1.44 -21.59 2.77
N VAL A 356 -0.49 -22.50 2.57
CA VAL A 356 0.95 -22.26 2.73
C VAL A 356 1.41 -21.13 1.78
N HIS A 357 1.01 -21.18 0.51
CA HIS A 357 1.33 -20.11 -0.44
C HIS A 357 0.75 -18.76 -0.02
N TYR A 358 -0.51 -18.69 0.42
CA TYR A 358 -1.12 -17.44 0.89
C TYR A 358 -0.40 -16.88 2.12
N ILE A 359 0.04 -17.73 3.06
CA ILE A 359 0.85 -17.29 4.20
C ILE A 359 2.15 -16.66 3.72
N CYS A 360 2.87 -17.31 2.79
CA CYS A 360 4.11 -16.77 2.24
C CYS A 360 3.89 -15.42 1.54
N LYS A 361 2.81 -15.30 0.76
CA LYS A 361 2.44 -14.04 0.06
C LYS A 361 2.12 -12.92 1.05
N ILE A 362 1.36 -13.22 2.11
CA ILE A 362 1.03 -12.25 3.15
C ILE A 362 2.30 -11.83 3.90
N ASN A 363 3.15 -12.80 4.25
CA ASN A 363 4.40 -12.55 4.97
C ASN A 363 5.35 -11.67 4.13
N ARG A 364 5.49 -11.95 2.83
CA ARG A 364 6.20 -11.09 1.87
C ARG A 364 5.70 -9.64 1.93
N ILE A 365 4.38 -9.42 1.96
CA ILE A 365 3.82 -8.06 1.99
C ILE A 365 4.20 -7.33 3.27
N ILE A 366 4.02 -7.95 4.45
CA ILE A 366 4.28 -7.28 5.74
C ILE A 366 5.76 -7.05 6.01
N ASN A 367 6.67 -7.80 5.37
CA ASN A 367 8.12 -7.56 5.49
C ASN A 367 8.65 -6.50 4.53
N LEU A 368 7.86 -6.05 3.56
CA LEU A 368 8.23 -4.91 2.73
C LEU A 368 8.01 -3.61 3.52
N GLY A 369 8.99 -2.70 3.45
CA GLY A 369 8.83 -1.35 3.99
C GLY A 369 7.64 -0.64 3.33
N LYS A 370 6.74 -0.09 4.14
CA LYS A 370 5.43 0.46 3.71
C LYS A 370 4.55 -0.57 2.98
N GLY A 371 4.70 -1.84 3.34
CA GLY A 371 3.97 -2.96 2.78
C GLY A 371 2.54 -3.04 3.34
N HIS A 372 1.57 -2.74 2.49
CA HIS A 372 0.15 -2.92 2.77
C HIS A 372 -0.47 -3.91 1.78
N GLY A 373 -1.45 -4.70 2.23
CA GLY A 373 -2.10 -5.73 1.45
C GLY A 373 -3.62 -5.58 1.40
N MET A 374 -4.23 -6.00 0.30
CA MET A 374 -5.67 -6.17 0.19
C MET A 374 -6.00 -7.60 -0.23
N LEU A 375 -6.65 -8.35 0.65
CA LEU A 375 -7.01 -9.75 0.45
C LEU A 375 -8.48 -9.83 0.04
N VAL A 376 -8.70 -10.19 -1.22
CA VAL A 376 -10.04 -10.28 -1.80
C VAL A 376 -10.44 -11.74 -1.96
N GLY A 377 -11.63 -12.12 -1.52
CA GLY A 377 -12.12 -13.50 -1.67
C GLY A 377 -13.51 -13.71 -1.11
N GLU A 378 -13.99 -14.95 -1.17
CA GLU A 378 -15.26 -15.32 -0.54
C GLU A 378 -15.18 -15.27 1.00
N GLY A 379 -16.34 -15.18 1.65
CA GLY A 379 -16.44 -15.42 3.09
C GLY A 379 -16.02 -16.86 3.40
N GLY A 380 -15.26 -17.07 4.48
CA GLY A 380 -14.78 -18.39 4.89
C GLY A 380 -13.52 -18.89 4.17
N ALA A 381 -12.96 -18.15 3.20
CA ALA A 381 -11.73 -18.54 2.49
C ALA A 381 -10.45 -18.55 3.35
N GLY A 382 -10.54 -18.30 4.67
CA GLY A 382 -9.40 -18.31 5.59
C GLY A 382 -8.59 -17.01 5.65
N ARG A 383 -8.96 -15.96 4.91
CA ARG A 383 -8.23 -14.67 4.81
C ARG A 383 -7.80 -14.10 6.16
N HIS A 384 -8.72 -14.05 7.13
CA HIS A 384 -8.45 -13.52 8.47
C HIS A 384 -7.47 -14.40 9.26
N SER A 385 -7.74 -15.71 9.30
CA SER A 385 -6.94 -16.68 10.06
C SER A 385 -5.52 -16.82 9.51
N LEU A 386 -5.36 -16.87 8.18
CA LEU A 386 -4.04 -16.93 7.53
C LEU A 386 -3.24 -15.63 7.74
N THR A 387 -3.91 -14.47 7.74
CA THR A 387 -3.23 -13.19 8.03
C THR A 387 -2.74 -13.14 9.47
N LYS A 388 -3.53 -13.62 10.43
CA LYS A 388 -3.11 -13.74 11.84
C LYS A 388 -1.90 -14.64 11.99
N LEU A 389 -1.92 -15.82 11.35
CA LEU A 389 -0.81 -16.76 11.40
C LEU A 389 0.45 -16.16 10.77
N ALA A 390 0.35 -15.56 9.58
CA ALA A 390 1.47 -14.88 8.93
C ALA A 390 2.05 -13.74 9.79
N THR A 391 1.19 -12.97 10.45
CA THR A 391 1.61 -11.90 11.38
C THR A 391 2.35 -12.47 12.59
N HIS A 392 1.88 -13.60 13.14
CA HIS A 392 2.53 -14.26 14.26
C HIS A 392 3.90 -14.85 13.87
N ILE A 393 4.02 -15.42 12.66
CA ILE A 393 5.28 -15.94 12.12
C ILE A 393 6.34 -14.83 11.99
N ALA A 394 5.93 -13.62 11.61
CA ALA A 394 6.81 -12.46 11.55
C ALA A 394 7.09 -11.85 12.94
N GLU A 395 6.56 -12.42 14.03
CA GLU A 395 6.64 -11.89 15.39
C GLU A 395 6.04 -10.47 15.55
N TYR A 396 5.11 -10.12 14.66
CA TYR A 396 4.44 -8.83 14.67
C TYR A 396 3.21 -8.86 15.57
N LYS A 397 2.81 -7.70 16.10
CA LYS A 397 1.55 -7.58 16.83
C LYS A 397 0.36 -7.62 15.89
N SER A 398 -0.66 -8.40 16.24
CA SER A 398 -1.93 -8.38 15.51
C SER A 398 -2.89 -7.35 16.11
N TRP A 399 -3.21 -6.31 15.35
CA TRP A 399 -4.17 -5.28 15.74
C TRP A 399 -5.51 -5.50 15.03
N GLN A 400 -6.61 -5.42 15.78
CA GLN A 400 -7.97 -5.59 15.28
C GLN A 400 -8.92 -4.67 16.05
N ILE A 401 -9.92 -4.14 15.35
CA ILE A 401 -11.01 -3.41 16.00
C ILE A 401 -12.12 -4.38 16.43
N GLU A 402 -12.75 -4.08 17.56
CA GLU A 402 -13.94 -4.79 18.05
C GLU A 402 -15.15 -3.85 17.93
N VAL A 403 -15.88 -3.98 16.83
CA VAL A 403 -17.01 -3.09 16.51
C VAL A 403 -18.19 -3.43 17.42
N SER A 404 -18.41 -2.60 18.44
CA SER A 404 -19.63 -2.60 19.24
C SER A 404 -20.70 -1.67 18.62
N LYS A 405 -21.96 -1.76 19.07
CA LYS A 405 -23.04 -0.88 18.58
C LYS A 405 -22.74 0.62 18.75
N ASN A 406 -21.87 0.98 19.70
CA ASN A 406 -21.50 2.36 19.99
C ASN A 406 -20.15 2.76 19.38
N TYR A 407 -19.52 1.89 18.59
CA TYR A 407 -18.23 2.16 17.97
C TYR A 407 -18.38 3.18 16.83
N ARG A 408 -17.82 4.38 17.00
CA ARG A 408 -17.90 5.50 16.06
C ARG A 408 -16.48 5.93 15.66
N MET A 409 -16.41 7.05 14.94
CA MET A 409 -15.14 7.65 14.47
C MET A 409 -14.17 7.98 15.60
N LYS A 410 -14.65 8.30 16.80
CA LYS A 410 -13.79 8.69 17.92
C LYS A 410 -13.01 7.47 18.42
N GLU A 411 -13.71 6.39 18.71
CA GLU A 411 -13.12 5.13 19.18
C GLU A 411 -12.16 4.55 18.14
N PHE A 412 -12.53 4.61 16.86
CA PHE A 412 -11.66 4.20 15.76
C PHE A 412 -10.33 4.95 15.71
N ARG A 413 -10.37 6.27 15.87
CA ARG A 413 -9.15 7.09 15.91
C ARG A 413 -8.34 6.87 17.17
N GLU A 414 -8.99 6.60 18.31
CA GLU A 414 -8.29 6.25 19.55
C GLU A 414 -7.51 4.93 19.41
N ASP A 415 -8.11 3.90 18.78
CA ASP A 415 -7.45 2.63 18.50
C ASP A 415 -6.24 2.82 17.55
N ILE A 416 -6.43 3.55 16.44
CA ILE A 416 -5.33 3.86 15.50
C ILE A 416 -4.22 4.63 16.22
N LYS A 417 -4.57 5.66 17.02
CA LYS A 417 -3.60 6.45 17.77
C LYS A 417 -2.75 5.56 18.68
N LYS A 418 -3.39 4.67 19.44
CA LYS A 418 -2.70 3.70 20.31
C LYS A 418 -1.71 2.84 19.53
N TRP A 419 -2.10 2.32 18.37
CA TRP A 419 -1.21 1.48 17.56
C TRP A 419 -0.07 2.27 16.92
N CYS A 420 -0.34 3.50 16.47
CA CYS A 420 0.70 4.43 16.02
C CYS A 420 1.71 4.75 17.13
N GLU A 421 1.26 4.92 18.37
CA GLU A 421 2.15 5.11 19.52
C GLU A 421 3.00 3.87 19.82
N GLU A 422 2.43 2.66 19.72
CA GLU A 422 3.20 1.42 19.86
C GLU A 422 4.26 1.27 18.75
N ALA A 423 3.88 1.53 17.50
CA ALA A 423 4.77 1.46 16.34
C ALA A 423 5.87 2.54 16.37
N GLY A 424 5.50 3.77 16.72
CA GLY A 424 6.38 4.93 16.67
C GLY A 424 7.29 5.09 17.88
N PHE A 425 6.81 4.84 19.11
CA PHE A 425 7.65 4.96 20.31
C PHE A 425 8.49 3.71 20.54
N LYS A 426 7.85 2.54 20.58
CA LYS A 426 8.53 1.28 20.94
C LYS A 426 9.22 0.63 19.74
N GLY A 427 8.90 1.06 18.52
CA GLY A 427 9.42 0.43 17.31
C GLY A 427 8.85 -0.97 17.06
N VAL A 428 7.68 -1.29 17.65
CA VAL A 428 7.07 -2.62 17.51
C VAL A 428 6.32 -2.69 16.19
N SER A 429 6.72 -3.64 15.34
CA SER A 429 6.01 -3.94 14.10
C SER A 429 4.67 -4.62 14.38
N GLY A 430 3.63 -4.20 13.66
CA GLY A 430 2.30 -4.74 13.81
C GLY A 430 1.48 -4.65 12.53
N THR A 431 0.53 -5.57 12.43
CA THR A 431 -0.38 -5.71 11.31
C THR A 431 -1.79 -5.38 11.77
N PHE A 432 -2.35 -4.29 11.27
CA PHE A 432 -3.76 -3.97 11.42
C PHE A 432 -4.59 -4.76 10.40
N ILE A 433 -5.40 -5.69 10.90
CA ILE A 433 -6.30 -6.52 10.10
C ILE A 433 -7.68 -5.88 10.13
N PHE A 434 -8.14 -5.39 8.98
CA PHE A 434 -9.41 -4.67 8.85
C PHE A 434 -10.32 -5.34 7.83
N SER A 435 -11.49 -5.81 8.27
CA SER A 435 -12.47 -6.48 7.40
C SER A 435 -13.56 -5.52 6.94
N ASP A 436 -14.07 -5.75 5.74
CA ASP A 436 -15.27 -5.11 5.19
C ASP A 436 -16.49 -5.15 6.13
N ASN A 437 -16.72 -6.26 6.84
CA ASN A 437 -17.79 -6.40 7.82
C ASN A 437 -17.67 -5.43 9.01
N GLN A 438 -16.49 -4.85 9.25
CA GLN A 438 -16.23 -3.91 10.33
C GLN A 438 -16.42 -2.44 9.88
N ILE A 439 -16.74 -2.19 8.61
CA ILE A 439 -16.98 -0.86 8.08
C ILE A 439 -18.37 -0.37 8.52
N ALA A 440 -18.44 0.22 9.72
CA ALA A 440 -19.67 0.84 10.22
C ALA A 440 -19.89 2.27 9.67
N ASN A 441 -18.81 2.97 9.30
CA ASN A 441 -18.85 4.33 8.80
C ASN A 441 -17.87 4.48 7.62
N GLU A 442 -18.29 5.12 6.54
CA GLU A 442 -17.44 5.36 5.36
C GLU A 442 -16.19 6.21 5.70
N GLY A 443 -16.25 7.02 6.77
CA GLY A 443 -15.10 7.76 7.29
C GLY A 443 -13.93 6.87 7.74
N PHE A 444 -14.16 5.60 8.09
CA PHE A 444 -13.06 4.66 8.38
C PHE A 444 -12.19 4.42 7.16
N ILE A 445 -12.80 4.30 5.98
CA ILE A 445 -12.08 4.09 4.72
C ILE A 445 -11.33 5.35 4.31
N GLU A 446 -11.86 6.54 4.60
CA GLU A 446 -11.14 7.80 4.36
C GLU A 446 -9.87 7.89 5.21
N ASP A 447 -9.95 7.60 6.52
CA ASP A 447 -8.78 7.59 7.40
C ASP A 447 -7.76 6.50 6.96
N ILE A 448 -8.22 5.32 6.54
CA ILE A 448 -7.37 4.27 5.96
C ILE A 448 -6.68 4.74 4.67
N ASN A 449 -7.39 5.43 3.77
CA ASN A 449 -6.80 5.96 2.54
C ASN A 449 -5.72 7.00 2.83
N ASN A 450 -5.88 7.80 3.89
CA ASN A 450 -4.86 8.74 4.35
C ASN A 450 -3.62 8.02 4.90
N ILE A 451 -3.79 6.96 5.69
CA ILE A 451 -2.68 6.09 6.13
C ILE A 451 -1.95 5.52 4.91
N LEU A 452 -2.67 4.99 3.92
CA LEU A 452 -2.05 4.42 2.72
C LEU A 452 -1.33 5.46 1.84
N SER A 453 -1.81 6.71 1.80
CA SER A 453 -1.33 7.72 0.86
C SER A 453 -0.28 8.64 1.46
N VAL A 454 -0.51 9.12 2.68
CA VAL A 454 0.35 10.08 3.40
C VAL A 454 1.13 9.39 4.52
N GLY A 455 0.59 8.31 5.10
CA GLY A 455 1.16 7.63 6.26
C GLY A 455 0.74 8.24 7.60
N GLU A 456 -0.25 9.13 7.60
CA GLU A 456 -0.84 9.72 8.81
C GLU A 456 -2.34 9.97 8.64
N VAL A 457 -3.07 9.97 9.75
CA VAL A 457 -4.46 10.43 9.79
C VAL A 457 -4.48 11.89 10.22
N PRO A 458 -5.14 12.79 9.47
CA PRO A 458 -5.20 14.20 9.84
C PRO A 458 -5.82 14.41 11.23
N ASN A 459 -5.20 15.28 12.03
CA ASN A 459 -5.65 15.64 13.39
C ASN A 459 -5.70 14.46 14.38
N LEU A 460 -4.98 13.36 14.11
CA LEU A 460 -4.88 12.23 15.05
C LEU A 460 -4.06 12.59 16.30
N PHE A 461 -2.95 13.30 16.10
CA PHE A 461 -2.08 13.80 17.17
C PHE A 461 -2.22 15.32 17.29
N SER A 462 -2.54 15.78 18.50
CA SER A 462 -2.67 17.18 18.86
C SER A 462 -1.30 17.86 18.95
N GLN A 463 -1.13 18.98 18.26
CA GLN A 463 0.12 19.75 18.31
C GLN A 463 0.41 20.35 19.69
N LYS A 464 -0.63 20.64 20.47
CA LYS A 464 -0.48 21.27 21.78
C LYS A 464 -0.14 20.25 22.87
N GLU A 465 -0.71 19.05 22.78
CA GLU A 465 -0.64 18.05 23.86
C GLU A 465 0.28 16.88 23.51
N ASP A 466 0.16 16.33 22.31
CA ASP A 466 0.85 15.09 21.93
C ASP A 466 2.25 15.37 21.38
N TYR A 467 2.42 16.41 20.55
CA TYR A 467 3.71 16.68 19.89
C TYR A 467 4.86 16.93 20.88
N PRO A 468 4.70 17.68 21.98
CA PRO A 468 5.74 17.79 23.01
C PRO A 468 6.13 16.43 23.60
N GLN A 469 5.15 15.58 23.92
CA GLN A 469 5.39 14.24 24.45
C GLN A 469 6.09 13.34 23.43
N ILE A 470 5.71 13.45 22.15
CA ILE A 470 6.34 12.70 21.07
C ILE A 470 7.81 13.06 20.98
N LYS A 471 8.12 14.36 20.91
CA LYS A 471 9.50 14.88 20.84
C LYS A 471 10.34 14.36 22.00
N ASP A 472 9.83 14.42 23.22
CA ASP A 472 10.60 13.99 24.39
C ASP A 472 10.85 12.47 24.41
N ARG A 473 9.86 11.65 24.01
CA ARG A 473 9.99 10.19 23.99
C ARG A 473 10.88 9.69 22.87
N VAL A 474 10.79 10.27 21.67
CA VAL A 474 11.58 9.79 20.51
C VAL A 474 13.00 10.34 20.48
N ARG A 475 13.29 11.45 21.17
CA ARG A 475 14.61 12.11 21.13
C ARG A 475 15.74 11.18 21.52
N LYS A 476 15.54 10.31 22.52
CA LYS A 476 16.54 9.31 22.92
C LYS A 476 16.80 8.30 21.79
N HIS A 477 15.75 7.70 21.24
CA HIS A 477 15.83 6.74 20.14
C HIS A 477 16.46 7.34 18.88
N TYR A 478 16.08 8.58 18.53
CA TYR A 478 16.65 9.30 17.40
C TYR A 478 18.17 9.49 17.55
N ARG A 479 18.66 9.87 18.74
CA ARG A 479 20.09 10.01 19.02
C ARG A 479 20.84 8.69 18.88
N GLU A 480 20.29 7.62 19.46
CA GLU A 480 20.89 6.29 19.45
C GLU A 480 20.98 5.73 18.02
N GLU A 481 19.90 5.80 17.25
CA GLU A 481 19.86 5.27 15.87
C GLU A 481 20.72 6.09 14.90
N ASN A 482 20.77 7.42 15.04
CA ASN A 482 21.59 8.29 14.18
C ASN A 482 23.03 8.49 14.69
N LYS A 483 23.42 7.80 15.79
CA LYS A 483 24.75 7.89 16.41
C LYS A 483 25.21 9.34 16.66
N LEU A 484 24.29 10.17 17.15
CA LEU A 484 24.56 11.59 17.42
C LEU A 484 25.18 11.77 18.81
N ASP A 485 26.11 12.71 18.94
CA ASP A 485 26.70 13.08 20.22
C ASP A 485 25.64 13.60 21.20
N LYS A 486 25.91 13.50 22.51
CA LYS A 486 24.98 13.92 23.57
C LYS A 486 24.58 15.39 23.47
N ASP A 487 25.46 16.24 22.93
CA ASP A 487 25.25 17.68 22.84
C ASP A 487 24.76 18.15 21.46
N ALA A 488 24.60 17.23 20.50
CA ALA A 488 24.09 17.58 19.18
C ALA A 488 22.68 18.21 19.31
N LYS A 489 22.49 19.38 18.71
CA LYS A 489 21.17 20.02 18.61
C LYS A 489 20.35 19.27 17.56
N ILE A 490 19.15 18.84 17.94
CA ILE A 490 18.20 18.17 17.05
C ILE A 490 17.05 19.14 16.83
N GLN A 491 16.66 19.34 15.58
CA GLN A 491 15.48 20.16 15.29
C GLN A 491 14.22 19.40 15.70
N ASP A 492 13.26 20.13 16.24
CA ASP A 492 11.99 19.57 16.65
C ASP A 492 11.18 18.98 15.47
N GLU A 493 11.38 19.52 14.27
CA GLU A 493 10.78 19.04 13.02
C GLU A 493 11.29 17.62 12.68
N ASP A 494 12.60 17.39 12.82
CA ASP A 494 13.24 16.09 12.52
C ASP A 494 12.73 14.97 13.44
N LEU A 495 12.45 15.29 14.72
CA LEU A 495 11.92 14.31 15.68
C LEU A 495 10.50 13.85 15.32
N ILE A 496 9.67 14.78 14.82
CA ILE A 496 8.32 14.47 14.39
C ILE A 496 8.35 13.65 13.10
N GLU A 497 9.18 14.05 12.12
CA GLU A 497 9.35 13.28 10.88
C GLU A 497 9.87 11.86 11.16
N TYR A 498 10.82 11.73 12.10
CA TYR A 498 11.33 10.45 12.54
C TYR A 498 10.24 9.56 13.15
N PHE A 499 9.39 10.11 14.02
CA PHE A 499 8.27 9.37 14.62
C PHE A 499 7.32 8.81 13.55
N PHE A 500 6.92 9.65 12.59
CA PHE A 500 6.04 9.21 11.49
C PHE A 500 6.73 8.22 10.55
N THR A 501 8.04 8.38 10.32
CA THR A 501 8.82 7.41 9.52
C THR A 501 8.84 6.03 10.19
N ARG A 502 9.00 5.96 11.52
CA ARG A 502 8.89 4.70 12.26
C ARG A 502 7.51 4.09 12.17
N ILE A 503 6.44 4.90 12.27
CA ILE A 503 5.07 4.41 12.07
C ILE A 503 4.92 3.80 10.67
N GLN A 504 5.34 4.49 9.62
CA GLN A 504 5.21 4.00 8.24
C GLN A 504 5.98 2.71 7.97
N ASN A 505 7.08 2.47 8.70
CA ASN A 505 7.88 1.26 8.55
C ASN A 505 7.33 0.08 9.35
N ASN A 506 6.68 0.33 10.50
CA ASN A 506 6.26 -0.69 11.45
C ASN A 506 4.74 -0.95 11.44
N PHE A 507 3.94 -0.07 10.85
CA PHE A 507 2.48 -0.19 10.78
C PHE A 507 2.07 -0.74 9.42
N HIS A 508 1.70 -2.02 9.38
CA HIS A 508 1.23 -2.71 8.19
C HIS A 508 -0.29 -2.81 8.19
N LEU A 509 -0.90 -2.71 7.02
CA LEU A 509 -2.36 -2.77 6.88
C LEU A 509 -2.74 -3.93 5.98
N MET A 510 -3.63 -4.79 6.47
CA MET A 510 -4.18 -5.92 5.71
C MET A 510 -5.70 -5.77 5.64
N ILE A 511 -6.19 -5.31 4.50
CA ILE A 511 -7.61 -5.06 4.25
C ILE A 511 -8.25 -6.33 3.69
N LEU A 512 -9.29 -6.84 4.34
CA LEU A 512 -10.01 -8.04 3.92
C LEU A 512 -11.34 -7.61 3.27
N MET A 513 -11.46 -7.83 1.96
CA MET A 513 -12.65 -7.44 1.19
C MET A 513 -13.36 -8.65 0.60
N SER A 514 -14.68 -8.76 0.77
CA SER A 514 -15.46 -9.76 0.04
C SER A 514 -15.39 -9.49 -1.47
N LYS A 515 -15.30 -10.56 -2.27
CA LYS A 515 -15.44 -10.45 -3.72
C LYS A 515 -16.88 -10.15 -4.17
N THR A 516 -17.87 -10.41 -3.31
CA THR A 516 -19.29 -10.23 -3.61
C THR A 516 -19.77 -8.83 -3.27
N GLY A 517 -20.66 -8.30 -4.11
CA GLY A 517 -21.26 -6.98 -3.95
C GLY A 517 -20.49 -5.84 -4.63
N GLU A 518 -21.03 -4.63 -4.53
CA GLU A 518 -20.48 -3.45 -5.23
C GLU A 518 -19.41 -2.69 -4.42
N ASN A 519 -19.24 -3.04 -3.13
CA ASN A 519 -18.39 -2.30 -2.20
C ASN A 519 -16.94 -2.21 -2.67
N LEU A 520 -16.35 -3.34 -3.11
CA LEU A 520 -14.97 -3.35 -3.62
C LEU A 520 -14.80 -2.37 -4.78
N ARG A 521 -15.71 -2.42 -5.76
CA ARG A 521 -15.70 -1.53 -6.93
C ARG A 521 -15.87 -0.07 -6.53
N ASN A 522 -16.80 0.23 -5.63
CA ASN A 522 -17.09 1.58 -5.18
C ASN A 522 -15.91 2.18 -4.40
N TYR A 523 -15.31 1.41 -3.49
CA TYR A 523 -14.15 1.86 -2.73
C TYR A 523 -12.91 2.04 -3.59
N CYS A 524 -12.63 1.14 -4.55
CA CYS A 524 -11.51 1.30 -5.47
C CYS A 524 -11.60 2.59 -6.31
N ARG A 525 -12.83 3.04 -6.64
CA ARG A 525 -13.07 4.29 -7.37
C ARG A 525 -13.01 5.54 -6.49
N MET A 526 -13.52 5.45 -5.26
CA MET A 526 -13.58 6.59 -4.33
C MET A 526 -12.26 6.86 -3.63
N TYR A 527 -11.45 5.81 -3.43
CA TYR A 527 -10.22 5.83 -2.64
C TYR A 527 -9.08 5.20 -3.43
N PRO A 528 -8.42 5.98 -4.32
CA PRO A 528 -7.34 5.48 -5.19
C PRO A 528 -6.17 4.86 -4.43
N GLY A 529 -5.92 5.26 -3.18
CA GLY A 529 -4.87 4.70 -2.34
C GLY A 529 -5.03 3.20 -2.09
N LEU A 530 -6.26 2.68 -2.04
CA LEU A 530 -6.54 1.26 -1.88
C LEU A 530 -5.95 0.42 -3.01
N VAL A 531 -6.03 0.89 -4.25
CA VAL A 531 -5.51 0.17 -5.42
C VAL A 531 -4.02 0.44 -5.61
N ASN A 532 -3.61 1.70 -5.48
CA ASN A 532 -2.25 2.12 -5.83
C ASN A 532 -1.21 1.67 -4.80
N ASN A 533 -1.56 1.70 -3.51
CA ASN A 533 -0.59 1.55 -2.42
C ASN A 533 -0.73 0.21 -1.68
N THR A 534 -1.63 -0.67 -2.10
CA THR A 534 -1.71 -2.04 -1.59
C THR A 534 -1.24 -3.06 -2.62
N THR A 535 -0.78 -4.21 -2.14
CA THR A 535 -0.59 -5.41 -2.97
C THR A 535 -1.84 -6.27 -2.84
N MET A 536 -2.50 -6.55 -3.96
CA MET A 536 -3.73 -7.34 -3.97
C MET A 536 -3.41 -8.82 -4.06
N ILE A 537 -4.05 -9.62 -3.21
CA ILE A 537 -4.04 -11.07 -3.31
C ILE A 537 -5.48 -11.54 -3.48
N TRP A 538 -5.76 -12.14 -4.63
CA TRP A 538 -7.04 -12.76 -4.88
C TRP A 538 -7.06 -14.22 -4.41
N PHE A 539 -7.89 -14.49 -3.41
CA PHE A 539 -8.16 -15.82 -2.90
C PHE A 539 -9.08 -16.57 -3.86
N MET A 540 -8.49 -17.50 -4.59
CA MET A 540 -9.22 -18.38 -5.50
C MET A 540 -10.06 -19.41 -4.73
N PRO A 541 -11.14 -19.93 -5.34
CA PRO A 541 -11.84 -21.09 -4.80
C PRO A 541 -10.86 -22.23 -4.54
N TRP A 542 -11.09 -22.98 -3.45
CA TRP A 542 -10.22 -24.10 -3.11
C TRP A 542 -10.26 -25.17 -4.21
N PRO A 543 -9.09 -25.71 -4.61
CA PRO A 543 -9.03 -26.84 -5.52
C PRO A 543 -9.57 -28.10 -4.85
N GLU A 544 -9.83 -29.11 -5.67
CA GLU A 544 -10.38 -30.39 -5.23
C GLU A 544 -9.48 -31.07 -4.18
N GLN A 545 -8.16 -31.03 -4.39
CA GLN A 545 -7.17 -31.59 -3.48
C GLN A 545 -7.25 -30.96 -2.08
N ALA A 546 -7.40 -29.64 -2.00
CA ALA A 546 -7.55 -28.94 -0.74
C ALA A 546 -8.84 -29.33 -0.01
N LEU A 547 -9.94 -29.53 -0.74
CA LEU A 547 -11.22 -29.97 -0.16
C LEU A 547 -11.12 -31.38 0.42
N VAL A 548 -10.45 -32.29 -0.29
CA VAL A 548 -10.20 -33.67 0.19
C VAL A 548 -9.30 -33.66 1.42
N GLU A 549 -8.21 -32.87 1.42
CA GLU A 549 -7.29 -32.79 2.57
C GLU A 549 -7.99 -32.23 3.81
N VAL A 550 -8.83 -31.20 3.64
CA VAL A 550 -9.65 -30.66 4.73
C VAL A 550 -10.64 -31.72 5.23
N ALA A 551 -11.37 -32.40 4.33
CA ALA A 551 -12.32 -33.44 4.70
C ALA A 551 -11.63 -34.56 5.50
N ASN A 552 -10.51 -35.08 5.01
CA ASN A 552 -9.74 -36.12 5.69
C ASN A 552 -9.30 -35.68 7.08
N ARG A 553 -8.83 -34.45 7.25
CA ARG A 553 -8.38 -33.93 8.56
C ARG A 553 -9.51 -33.83 9.58
N TYR A 554 -10.73 -33.51 9.15
CA TYR A 554 -11.90 -33.53 10.03
C TYR A 554 -12.39 -34.96 10.31
N LEU A 555 -12.36 -35.85 9.31
CA LEU A 555 -12.80 -37.24 9.45
C LEU A 555 -11.84 -38.09 10.30
N LEU A 556 -10.54 -37.78 10.30
CA LEU A 556 -9.55 -38.41 11.18
C LEU A 556 -9.92 -38.30 12.67
N GLN A 557 -10.66 -37.25 13.06
CA GLN A 557 -11.14 -37.08 14.43
C GLN A 557 -12.25 -38.10 14.79
N LEU A 558 -12.93 -38.66 13.80
CA LEU A 558 -14.08 -39.55 13.98
C LEU A 558 -13.69 -41.05 14.03
N LYS A 559 -12.41 -41.40 13.80
CA LYS A 559 -11.88 -42.79 13.82
C LYS A 559 -12.71 -43.77 12.98
N LEU A 560 -13.02 -43.40 11.73
CA LEU A 560 -13.72 -44.23 10.76
C LEU A 560 -12.73 -45.14 10.01
N ASP A 561 -13.22 -46.21 9.38
CA ASP A 561 -12.41 -47.05 8.49
C ASP A 561 -11.90 -46.23 7.29
N ASP A 562 -10.70 -46.55 6.79
CA ASP A 562 -10.01 -45.77 5.74
C ASP A 562 -10.83 -45.68 4.43
N GLU A 563 -11.47 -46.79 4.03
CA GLU A 563 -12.30 -46.86 2.83
C GLU A 563 -13.59 -46.03 2.98
N LEU A 564 -14.20 -46.07 4.16
CA LEU A 564 -15.38 -45.26 4.47
C LEU A 564 -15.03 -43.77 4.52
N THR A 565 -13.88 -43.43 5.09
CA THR A 565 -13.36 -42.07 5.19
C THR A 565 -13.14 -41.45 3.80
N ALA A 566 -12.49 -42.19 2.90
CA ALA A 566 -12.25 -41.74 1.52
C ALA A 566 -13.57 -41.53 0.75
N ASN A 567 -14.53 -42.45 0.89
CA ASN A 567 -15.84 -42.32 0.25
C ASN A 567 -16.63 -41.11 0.76
N ILE A 568 -16.61 -40.86 2.07
CA ILE A 568 -17.26 -39.70 2.67
C ILE A 568 -16.58 -38.39 2.23
N ALA A 569 -15.25 -38.35 2.18
CA ALA A 569 -14.51 -37.18 1.69
C ALA A 569 -14.87 -36.83 0.24
N ASN A 570 -14.99 -37.84 -0.63
CA ASN A 570 -15.43 -37.66 -2.00
C ASN A 570 -16.89 -37.20 -2.10
N ALA A 571 -17.79 -37.72 -1.26
CA ALA A 571 -19.19 -37.28 -1.21
C ALA A 571 -19.30 -35.79 -0.81
N PHE A 572 -18.50 -35.32 0.15
CA PHE A 572 -18.44 -33.90 0.51
C PHE A 572 -17.95 -33.03 -0.64
N LEU A 573 -16.99 -33.53 -1.43
CA LEU A 573 -16.49 -32.84 -2.60
C LEU A 573 -17.57 -32.69 -3.69
N GLU A 574 -18.33 -33.75 -3.97
CA GLU A 574 -19.46 -33.69 -4.92
C GLU A 574 -20.57 -32.73 -4.44
N GLN A 575 -20.89 -32.74 -3.15
CA GLN A 575 -21.88 -31.82 -2.58
C GLN A 575 -21.44 -30.35 -2.70
N GLN A 576 -20.16 -30.06 -2.46
CA GLN A 576 -19.62 -28.72 -2.65
C GLN A 576 -19.63 -28.29 -4.13
N LYS A 577 -19.30 -29.20 -5.06
CA LYS A 577 -19.41 -28.94 -6.50
C LYS A 577 -20.85 -28.61 -6.90
N GLY A 578 -21.82 -29.41 -6.44
CA GLY A 578 -23.25 -29.16 -6.68
C GLY A 578 -23.74 -27.82 -6.13
N SER A 579 -23.26 -27.43 -4.95
CA SER A 579 -23.61 -26.13 -4.32
C SER A 579 -22.99 -24.93 -5.03
N LYS A 580 -21.81 -25.07 -5.65
CA LYS A 580 -21.19 -24.02 -6.47
C LYS A 580 -21.98 -23.78 -7.76
N ASN A 581 -22.36 -24.86 -8.46
CA ASN A 581 -23.11 -24.77 -9.72
C ASN A 581 -24.49 -24.11 -9.54
N GLN A 582 -25.17 -24.34 -8.41
CA GLN A 582 -26.44 -23.66 -8.11
C GLN A 582 -26.29 -22.16 -7.79
N LYS A 583 -25.17 -21.74 -7.20
CA LYS A 583 -24.87 -20.33 -6.92
C LYS A 583 -24.44 -19.56 -8.16
N GLU A 584 -23.71 -20.21 -9.06
CA GLU A 584 -23.32 -19.61 -10.35
C GLU A 584 -24.50 -19.49 -11.33
N SER A 585 -25.53 -20.34 -11.23
CA SER A 585 -26.74 -20.20 -12.04
C SER A 585 -27.73 -19.14 -11.52
N THR A 586 -27.49 -18.56 -10.33
CA THR A 586 -28.35 -17.55 -9.70
C THR A 586 -27.71 -16.16 -9.57
N MET A 587 -26.45 -16.01 -9.98
CA MET A 587 -25.77 -14.73 -10.22
C MET A 587 -25.75 -14.39 -11.70
#